data_AF-A0A8C2VAH4-F1
#
_entry.id   AF-A0A8C2VAH4-F1
#
_cell.length_a   1.000
_cell.length_b   1.000
_cell.length_c   1.000
_cell.angle_alpha   90.00
_cell.angle_beta   90.00
_cell.angle_gamma   90.00
#
_symmetry.space_group_name_H-M   'P 1'
#
loop_
_entity.id
_entity.type
_entity.pdbx_description
1 polymer ?
#
loop_
_entity_poly.entity_id
_entity_poly.type
_entity_poly.pdbx_seq_one_letter_code
_entity_poly.pdbx_strand_id
1 'polypeptide(L)'
;VGRITEDLIRWNAEHNDCVIFFLEELSLHQQGMERLEHIDKWCWDFKILYLQNNFIGNIENVSELKKLEYLNLDLNNTESVEHLEGHLVIYMPKVKEVITASRQTTKFMKTPSDGSKSRHQPESNLGN
;
A
#
# COMPACT_ATOMS: atom_id res chain seq x y z
N VAL A 1 -0.51 23.68 6.23
CA VAL A 1 -0.32 22.23 6.47
C VAL A 1 -1.63 21.71 7.00
N GLY A 2 -2.23 20.73 6.32
CA GLY A 2 -3.47 20.11 6.81
C GLY A 2 -3.17 19.28 8.05
N ARG A 3 -3.70 19.68 9.21
CA ARG A 3 -3.57 18.96 10.48
C ARG A 3 -4.94 18.78 11.09
N ILE A 4 -5.11 17.70 11.86
CA ILE A 4 -6.27 17.56 12.72
C ILE A 4 -6.14 18.58 13.85
N THR A 5 -7.19 19.37 14.03
CA THR A 5 -7.30 20.33 15.13
C THR A 5 -8.56 20.03 15.93
N GLU A 6 -8.56 20.43 17.20
CA GLU A 6 -9.76 20.33 18.03
C GLU A 6 -10.96 21.04 17.39
N ASP A 7 -10.74 22.24 16.85
CA ASP A 7 -11.78 23.03 16.19
C ASP A 7 -12.36 22.31 14.97
N LEU A 8 -11.53 21.62 14.18
CA LEU A 8 -11.99 20.80 13.05
C LEU A 8 -12.91 19.68 13.54
N ILE A 9 -12.53 18.99 14.62
CA ILE A 9 -13.34 17.91 15.19
C ILE A 9 -14.64 18.47 15.75
N ARG A 10 -14.59 19.58 16.51
CA ARG A 10 -15.79 20.22 17.07
C ARG A 10 -16.75 20.68 15.98
N TRP A 11 -16.22 21.24 14.89
CA TRP A 11 -17.01 21.64 13.73
C TRP A 11 -17.74 20.44 13.11
N ASN A 12 -17.05 19.31 12.94
CA ASN A 12 -17.65 18.10 12.37
C ASN A 12 -18.52 17.32 13.38
N ALA A 13 -18.45 17.66 14.67
CA ALA A 13 -19.26 17.13 15.75
C ALA A 13 -20.38 18.11 16.17
N GLU A 14 -20.74 19.09 15.33
CA GLU A 14 -21.78 20.09 15.67
C GLU A 14 -23.13 19.44 16.01
N HIS A 15 -23.43 18.30 15.37
CA HIS A 15 -24.62 17.49 15.67
C HIS A 15 -24.56 16.78 17.03
N ASN A 16 -23.41 16.76 17.68
CA ASN A 16 -23.18 16.21 19.01
C ASN A 16 -22.93 17.31 20.05
N ASP A 17 -23.59 18.47 19.91
CA ASP A 17 -23.41 19.65 20.77
C ASP A 17 -21.95 20.11 20.88
N CYS A 18 -21.15 19.85 19.85
CA CYS A 18 -19.70 20.05 19.84
C CYS A 18 -18.95 19.29 20.95
N VAL A 19 -19.57 18.29 21.57
CA VAL A 19 -18.96 17.42 22.58
C VAL A 19 -18.17 16.34 21.87
N ILE A 20 -16.85 16.36 22.01
CA ILE A 20 -15.95 15.47 21.25
C ILE A 20 -15.40 14.31 22.08
N PHE A 21 -15.45 14.41 23.40
CA PHE A 21 -14.86 13.42 24.32
C PHE A 21 -15.46 12.02 24.16
N PHE A 22 -16.77 11.92 23.94
CA PHE A 22 -17.51 10.67 23.81
C PHE A 22 -17.91 10.36 22.37
N LEU A 23 -17.28 11.03 21.39
CA LEU A 23 -17.65 10.85 20.01
C LEU A 23 -17.24 9.44 19.56
N GLU A 24 -18.21 8.65 19.12
CA GLU A 24 -17.96 7.27 18.67
C GLU A 24 -17.66 7.20 17.17
N GLU A 25 -18.18 8.14 16.39
CA GLU A 25 -18.03 8.17 14.94
C GLU A 25 -17.63 9.58 14.47
N LEU A 26 -16.62 9.66 13.60
CA LEU A 26 -16.22 10.90 12.97
C LEU A 26 -15.86 10.70 11.50
N SER A 27 -16.38 11.60 10.66
CA SER A 27 -16.01 11.69 9.25
C SER A 27 -15.19 12.93 8.97
N LEU A 28 -13.94 12.74 8.52
CA LEU A 28 -13.02 13.79 8.10
C LEU A 28 -12.52 13.49 6.68
N HIS A 29 -13.42 13.15 5.77
CA HIS A 29 -13.09 12.93 4.38
C HIS A 29 -12.72 14.25 3.68
N GLN A 30 -11.79 14.20 2.74
CA GLN A 30 -11.48 15.33 1.84
C GLN A 30 -11.02 16.63 2.52
N GLN A 31 -10.39 16.53 3.68
CA GLN A 31 -9.92 17.70 4.46
C GLN A 31 -8.49 18.13 4.08
N GLY A 32 -7.82 17.38 3.20
CA GLY A 32 -6.44 17.65 2.81
C GLY A 32 -5.44 17.47 3.97
N MET A 33 -5.74 16.60 4.93
CA MET A 33 -4.88 16.35 6.08
C MET A 33 -3.61 15.61 5.68
N GLU A 34 -2.47 16.03 6.20
CA GLU A 34 -1.16 15.43 5.90
C GLU A 34 -0.66 14.50 7.02
N ARG A 35 -1.21 14.65 8.23
CA ARG A 35 -0.85 13.88 9.43
C ARG A 35 -2.09 13.55 10.26
N LEU A 36 -2.13 12.33 10.80
CA LEU A 36 -3.06 11.92 11.84
C LEU A 36 -2.32 12.02 13.19
N GLU A 37 -2.58 13.09 13.95
CA GLU A 37 -1.93 13.38 15.22
C GLU A 37 -2.96 13.90 16.24
N HIS A 38 -2.70 13.68 17.54
CA HIS A 38 -3.44 14.23 18.69
C HIS A 38 -4.90 13.81 18.87
N ILE A 39 -5.43 12.93 18.02
CA ILE A 39 -6.83 12.50 18.09
C ILE A 39 -7.14 11.78 19.43
N ASP A 40 -6.13 11.10 19.99
CA ASP A 40 -6.13 10.44 21.29
C ASP A 40 -6.42 11.39 22.46
N LYS A 41 -6.11 12.68 22.32
CA LYS A 41 -6.30 13.68 23.39
C LYS A 41 -7.74 14.16 23.50
N TRP A 42 -8.49 14.05 22.42
CA TRP A 42 -9.83 14.65 22.32
C TRP A 42 -10.93 13.61 22.29
N CYS A 43 -10.68 12.44 21.70
CA CYS A 43 -11.72 11.47 21.37
C CYS A 43 -11.28 10.05 21.75
N TRP A 44 -11.49 9.67 23.01
CA TRP A 44 -11.05 8.38 23.55
C TRP A 44 -12.05 7.23 23.26
N ASP A 45 -13.27 7.58 22.86
CA ASP A 45 -14.36 6.65 22.62
C ASP A 45 -14.64 6.32 21.14
N PHE A 46 -13.73 6.72 20.24
CA PHE A 46 -13.90 6.42 18.82
C PHE A 46 -13.99 4.94 18.54
N LYS A 47 -15.01 4.57 17.78
CA LYS A 47 -15.22 3.24 17.19
C LYS A 47 -15.03 3.27 15.68
N ILE A 48 -15.47 4.34 15.02
CA ILE A 48 -15.46 4.46 13.55
C ILE A 48 -14.82 5.78 13.14
N LEU A 49 -13.76 5.71 12.33
CA LEU A 49 -13.07 6.89 11.82
C LEU A 49 -12.89 6.82 10.30
N TYR A 50 -13.45 7.81 9.60
CA TYR A 50 -13.37 7.95 8.15
C TYR A 50 -12.36 9.04 7.76
N LEU A 51 -11.23 8.64 7.17
CA LEU A 51 -10.14 9.53 6.72
C LEU A 51 -9.87 9.41 5.22
N GLN A 52 -10.81 8.87 4.45
CA GLN A 52 -10.61 8.67 3.02
C GLN A 52 -10.36 9.98 2.26
N ASN A 53 -9.52 9.89 1.23
CA ASN A 53 -9.18 11.00 0.34
C ASN A 53 -8.55 12.20 1.06
N ASN A 54 -7.58 11.93 1.94
CA ASN A 54 -6.67 12.92 2.50
C ASN A 54 -5.24 12.70 1.96
N PHE A 55 -4.26 13.42 2.51
CA PHE A 55 -2.84 13.30 2.16
C PHE A 55 -2.01 12.74 3.33
N ILE A 56 -2.64 11.94 4.21
CA ILE A 56 -1.99 11.47 5.44
C ILE A 56 -0.82 10.57 5.05
N GLY A 57 0.40 11.02 5.38
CA GLY A 57 1.64 10.26 5.15
C GLY A 57 2.18 9.61 6.42
N ASN A 58 1.86 10.18 7.58
CA ASN A 58 2.28 9.70 8.89
C ASN A 58 1.06 9.57 9.83
N ILE A 59 0.99 8.46 10.55
CA ILE A 59 -0.04 8.11 11.51
C ILE A 59 0.61 7.95 12.88
N GLU A 60 0.11 8.69 13.87
CA GLU A 60 0.58 8.62 15.25
C GLU A 60 -0.58 8.28 16.20
N ASN A 61 -0.27 7.60 17.31
CA ASN A 61 -1.18 7.35 18.45
C ASN A 61 -2.50 6.61 18.16
N VAL A 62 -2.69 5.98 17.01
CA VAL A 62 -3.92 5.20 16.75
C VAL A 62 -4.04 4.00 17.70
N SER A 63 -2.93 3.43 18.16
CA SER A 63 -2.90 2.39 19.18
C SER A 63 -3.51 2.81 20.53
N GLU A 64 -3.61 4.11 20.80
CA GLU A 64 -4.24 4.64 22.02
C GLU A 64 -5.77 4.66 21.91
N LEU A 65 -6.33 4.51 20.71
CA LEU A 65 -7.78 4.44 20.46
C LEU A 65 -8.29 3.03 20.72
N LYS A 66 -8.34 2.65 22.00
CA LYS A 66 -8.67 1.28 22.46
C LYS A 66 -10.06 0.78 22.05
N LYS A 67 -10.98 1.69 21.73
CA LYS A 67 -12.34 1.36 21.27
C LYS A 67 -12.48 1.37 19.75
N LEU A 68 -11.41 1.70 19.01
CA LEU A 68 -11.48 1.81 17.56
C LEU A 68 -11.74 0.43 16.96
N GLU A 69 -12.83 0.32 16.21
CA GLU A 69 -13.24 -0.93 15.55
C GLU A 69 -12.94 -0.83 14.05
N TYR A 70 -13.12 0.36 13.46
CA TYR A 70 -13.02 0.61 12.04
C TYR A 70 -12.23 1.89 11.73
N LEU A 71 -11.24 1.76 10.84
CA LEU A 71 -10.46 2.89 10.32
C LEU A 71 -10.34 2.83 8.80
N ASN A 72 -10.83 3.86 8.11
CA ASN A 72 -10.70 4.00 6.67
C ASN A 72 -9.60 4.98 6.30
N LEU A 73 -8.51 4.47 5.71
CA LEU A 73 -7.36 5.24 5.23
C LEU A 73 -7.25 5.25 3.70
N ASP A 74 -8.30 4.88 2.98
CA ASP A 74 -8.26 4.80 1.52
C ASP A 74 -7.88 6.14 0.87
N LEU A 75 -7.14 6.06 -0.24
CA LEU A 75 -6.72 7.20 -1.04
C LEU A 75 -5.77 8.20 -0.33
N ASN A 76 -5.14 7.80 0.79
CA ASN A 76 -4.08 8.57 1.46
C ASN A 76 -2.68 8.37 0.83
N ASN A 77 -1.67 9.00 1.43
CA ASN A 77 -0.26 8.94 1.00
C ASN A 77 0.61 8.10 1.96
N THR A 78 0.01 7.33 2.87
CA THR A 78 0.71 6.49 3.85
C THR A 78 1.59 5.48 3.13
N GLU A 79 2.87 5.39 3.53
CA GLU A 79 3.85 4.47 2.95
C GLU A 79 4.02 3.19 3.79
N SER A 80 3.76 3.28 5.10
CA SER A 80 3.66 2.13 6.01
C SER A 80 2.48 2.36 6.96
N VAL A 81 1.87 1.26 7.39
CA VAL A 81 0.75 1.23 8.34
C VAL A 81 1.16 0.29 9.47
N GLU A 82 2.06 0.77 10.32
CA GLU A 82 2.54 0.05 11.50
C GLU A 82 1.67 0.41 12.73
N HIS A 83 1.71 -0.42 13.77
CA HIS A 83 1.03 -0.16 15.05
C HIS A 83 -0.51 -0.11 15.00
N LEU A 84 -1.14 -0.73 13.99
CA LEU A 84 -2.61 -0.83 13.84
C LEU A 84 -3.18 -2.24 14.09
N GLU A 85 -2.53 -3.04 14.92
CA GLU A 85 -2.99 -4.40 15.21
C GLU A 85 -4.34 -4.40 15.96
N GLY A 86 -5.25 -5.31 15.59
CA GLY A 86 -6.54 -5.47 16.27
C GLY A 86 -7.69 -4.59 15.76
N HIS A 87 -7.45 -3.73 14.77
CA HIS A 87 -8.48 -2.89 14.15
C HIS A 87 -8.85 -3.40 12.74
N LEU A 88 -10.12 -3.24 12.33
CA LEU A 88 -10.46 -3.41 10.92
C LEU A 88 -9.99 -2.18 10.15
N VAL A 89 -8.82 -2.29 9.55
CA VAL A 89 -8.21 -1.23 8.73
C VAL A 89 -8.53 -1.49 7.27
N ILE A 90 -9.23 -0.54 6.64
CA ILE A 90 -9.34 -0.51 5.18
C ILE A 90 -8.30 0.46 4.65
N TYR A 91 -7.36 -0.08 3.88
CA TYR A 91 -6.29 0.68 3.26
C TYR A 91 -5.94 0.10 1.89
N MET A 92 -6.16 0.89 0.85
CA MET A 92 -5.69 0.61 -0.51
C MET A 92 -4.54 1.55 -0.90
N PRO A 93 -3.29 1.06 -0.98
CA PRO A 93 -2.18 1.87 -1.45
C PRO A 93 -2.42 2.30 -2.90
N LYS A 94 -2.08 3.55 -3.23
CA LYS A 94 -2.05 4.00 -4.62
C LYS A 94 -1.07 3.11 -5.39
N VAL A 95 -1.56 2.34 -6.36
CA VAL A 95 -0.72 1.50 -7.22
C VAL A 95 0.22 2.43 -8.00
N LYS A 96 1.50 2.47 -7.61
CA LYS A 96 2.49 3.38 -8.22
C LYS A 96 2.92 2.93 -9.63
N GLU A 97 2.76 1.67 -10.01
CA GLU A 97 3.12 1.20 -11.36
C GLU A 97 2.45 -0.13 -11.73
N VAL A 98 1.85 -0.22 -12.92
CA VAL A 98 1.46 -1.49 -13.55
C VAL A 98 2.60 -1.92 -14.47
N ILE A 99 3.48 -2.80 -13.99
CA ILE A 99 4.49 -3.42 -14.86
C ILE A 99 3.74 -4.39 -15.78
N THR A 100 3.43 -3.94 -17.00
CA THR A 100 2.86 -4.82 -18.02
C THR A 100 4.00 -5.67 -18.55
N ALA A 101 4.12 -6.92 -18.09
CA ALA A 101 5.11 -7.84 -18.63
C ALA A 101 4.77 -8.15 -20.11
N SER A 102 5.46 -7.50 -21.04
CA SER A 102 5.37 -7.85 -22.46
C SER A 102 6.02 -9.23 -22.66
N ARG A 103 5.22 -10.24 -22.98
CA ARG A 103 5.71 -11.54 -23.45
C ARG A 103 6.56 -11.30 -24.70
N GLN A 104 7.87 -11.51 -24.62
CA GLN A 104 8.68 -11.63 -25.82
C GLN A 104 8.26 -12.92 -26.54
N THR A 105 7.61 -12.77 -27.69
CA THR A 105 7.30 -13.88 -28.58
C THR A 105 8.59 -14.49 -29.11
N THR A 106 8.67 -15.81 -29.02
CA THR A 106 9.72 -16.68 -29.54
C THR A 106 10.10 -16.36 -30.99
N LYS A 107 11.40 -16.35 -31.31
CA LYS A 107 11.88 -16.58 -32.68
C LYS A 107 12.43 -18.00 -32.76
N PHE A 108 11.70 -18.87 -33.45
CA PHE A 108 12.12 -20.21 -33.83
C PHE A 108 12.69 -20.21 -35.27
N MET A 109 13.71 -21.04 -35.49
CA MET A 109 14.26 -21.57 -36.77
C MET A 109 15.20 -20.65 -37.58
N LYS A 110 16.29 -21.13 -38.22
CA LYS A 110 16.50 -22.38 -38.98
C LYS A 110 17.96 -22.90 -38.93
N THR A 111 18.14 -24.22 -38.91
CA THR A 111 19.30 -24.96 -39.47
C THR A 111 19.07 -25.17 -40.99
N PRO A 112 20.08 -25.36 -41.88
CA PRO A 112 20.78 -26.66 -42.02
C PRO A 112 22.21 -26.68 -42.63
N SER A 113 22.88 -27.85 -42.43
CA SER A 113 23.91 -28.60 -43.21
C SER A 113 25.18 -27.88 -43.71
N ASP A 114 26.34 -28.50 -43.97
CA ASP A 114 26.75 -29.88 -44.24
C ASP A 114 28.26 -30.02 -43.91
N GLY A 115 28.71 -31.22 -43.56
CA GLY A 115 30.12 -31.50 -43.27
C GLY A 115 30.42 -32.98 -43.36
N SER A 116 30.34 -33.50 -44.58
CA SER A 116 30.46 -34.90 -44.97
C SER A 116 31.72 -35.61 -44.45
N LYS A 117 31.50 -36.83 -43.95
CA LYS A 117 32.51 -37.87 -43.72
C LYS A 117 33.36 -38.08 -44.98
N SER A 118 34.70 -38.01 -44.84
CA SER A 118 35.59 -38.74 -45.74
C SER A 118 36.23 -39.90 -44.99
N ARG A 119 36.15 -41.08 -45.61
CA ARG A 119 36.67 -42.36 -45.16
C ARG A 119 37.79 -42.72 -46.13
N HIS A 120 38.99 -43.05 -45.64
CA HIS A 120 39.89 -44.00 -46.27
C HIS A 120 40.98 -44.46 -45.27
N GLN A 121 40.93 -45.74 -44.90
CA GLN A 121 42.08 -46.64 -44.64
C GLN A 121 42.31 -47.42 -45.97
N PRO A 122 43.43 -48.14 -46.24
CA PRO A 122 44.20 -48.97 -45.28
C PRO A 122 45.73 -49.17 -45.58
N GLU A 123 46.34 -50.09 -44.79
CA GLU A 123 47.58 -50.87 -45.02
C GLU A 123 48.94 -50.16 -44.84
N SER A 124 50.07 -50.77 -44.46
CA SER A 124 50.45 -52.04 -43.79
C SER A 124 51.99 -51.95 -43.54
N ASN A 125 52.50 -52.81 -42.65
CA ASN A 125 53.87 -53.37 -42.59
C ASN A 125 55.12 -52.59 -42.09
N LEU A 126 55.69 -53.19 -41.03
CA LEU A 126 57.09 -53.62 -40.80
C LEU A 126 58.29 -52.73 -41.18
N GLY A 127 59.17 -52.53 -40.19
CA GLY A 127 60.62 -52.73 -40.37
C GLY A 127 61.51 -51.49 -40.14
N ASN A 128 62.09 -51.40 -38.93
CA ASN A 128 63.54 -51.50 -38.68
C ASN A 128 63.83 -51.38 -37.18
#